data_AF-A0A842UZA4-F1
#
_entry.id   AF-A0A842UZA4-F1
#
_cell.length_a   1.000
_cell.length_b   1.000
_cell.length_c   1.000
_cell.angle_alpha   90.00
_cell.angle_beta   90.00
_cell.angle_gamma   90.00
#
_symmetry.space_group_name_H-M   'P 1'
#
loop_
_entity.id
_entity.type
_entity.pdbx_description
1 polymer ?
#
loop_
_entity_poly.entity_id
_entity_poly.type
_entity_poly.pdbx_seq_one_letter_code
_entity_poly.pdbx_strand_id
1 'polypeptide(L)' 'MADLLVKKACKEFAKTMDKRFPDSTVEALDALVKEIIRKANVRTSENGRKTITSYDL' A
#
# COMPACT_ATOMS: atom_id res chain seq x y z
N MET A 1 -13.59 -1.12 -2.29
CA MET A 1 -13.40 -0.49 -0.97
C MET A 1 -11.95 -0.64 -0.56
N ALA A 2 -11.26 0.47 -0.36
CA ALA A 2 -9.95 0.50 0.28
C ALA A 2 -10.00 -0.08 1.70
N ASP A 3 -8.92 -0.70 2.15
CA ASP A 3 -8.82 -1.20 3.52
C ASP A 3 -8.96 -0.05 4.53
N LEU A 4 -9.61 -0.31 5.66
CA LEU A 4 -9.81 0.66 6.74
C LEU A 4 -8.46 1.20 7.26
N LEU A 5 -7.41 0.39 7.21
CA LEU A 5 -6.04 0.78 7.56
C LEU A 5 -5.47 1.86 6.63
N VAL A 6 -5.59 1.69 5.31
CA VAL A 6 -5.13 2.68 4.31
C VAL A 6 -5.94 3.97 4.44
N LYS A 7 -7.25 3.86 4.62
CA LYS A 7 -8.13 5.02 4.79
C LYS A 7 -7.79 5.85 6.03
N LYS A 8 -7.46 5.20 7.16
CA LYS A 8 -7.06 5.90 8.39
C LYS A 8 -5.71 6.61 8.21
N ALA A 9 -4.70 5.90 7.68
CA ALA A 9 -3.38 6.47 7.43
C ALA A 9 -3.44 7.67 6.49
N CYS A 10 -4.19 7.56 5.37
CA CYS A 10 -4.40 8.67 4.45
C CYS A 10 -5.03 9.88 5.15
N LYS A 11 -6.07 9.68 5.96
CA LYS A 11 -6.74 10.77 6.69
C LYS A 11 -5.84 11.43 7.73
N GLU A 12 -5.02 10.67 8.45
CA GLU A 12 -4.08 11.21 9.43
C GLU A 12 -2.97 12.01 8.75
N PHE A 13 -2.41 11.51 7.64
CA PHE A 13 -1.40 12.22 6.86
C PHE A 13 -1.96 13.47 6.18
N ALA A 14 -3.20 13.43 5.69
CA ALA A 14 -3.84 14.58 5.08
C ALA A 14 -3.93 15.79 6.04
N LYS A 15 -4.17 15.53 7.33
CA LYS A 15 -4.21 16.57 8.37
C LYS A 15 -2.87 17.28 8.56
N THR A 16 -1.75 16.56 8.47
CA THR A 16 -0.42 17.17 8.63
C THR A 16 -0.05 18.07 7.44
N MET A 17 -0.71 17.88 6.30
CA MET A 17 -0.51 18.65 5.08
C MET A 17 -1.57 19.74 4.84
N ASP A 18 -2.51 19.92 5.79
CA ASP A 18 -3.71 20.75 5.63
C ASP A 18 -4.48 20.46 4.30
N LYS A 19 -4.59 19.18 3.96
CA LYS A 19 -5.24 18.68 2.75
C LYS A 19 -6.33 17.68 3.08
N ARG A 20 -7.12 17.31 2.05
CA ARG A 20 -8.10 16.22 2.10
C ARG A 20 -7.83 15.25 0.96
N PHE A 21 -7.93 13.96 1.23
CA PHE A 21 -7.96 12.95 0.18
C PHE A 21 -9.41 12.58 -0.15
N PRO A 22 -9.83 12.69 -1.42
CA PRO A 22 -11.11 12.10 -1.83
C PRO A 22 -11.01 10.57 -1.77
N ASP A 23 -12.15 9.90 -1.62
CA ASP A 23 -12.19 8.44 -1.48
C ASP A 23 -11.55 7.72 -2.68
N SER A 24 -11.68 8.27 -3.91
CA SER A 24 -11.02 7.72 -5.11
C SER A 24 -9.49 7.73 -5.02
N THR A 25 -8.90 8.74 -4.38
CA THR A 25 -7.44 8.76 -4.14
C THR A 25 -7.03 7.72 -3.11
N VAL A 26 -7.85 7.51 -2.07
CA VAL A 26 -7.60 6.46 -1.07
C VAL A 26 -7.66 5.07 -1.71
N GLU A 27 -8.61 4.85 -2.61
CA GLU A 27 -8.72 3.60 -3.38
C GLU A 27 -7.56 3.38 -4.34
N ALA A 28 -7.09 4.44 -5.02
CA ALA A 28 -5.90 4.36 -5.86
C ALA A 28 -4.63 4.02 -5.06
N LEU A 29 -4.47 4.60 -3.87
CA LEU A 29 -3.35 4.29 -2.97
C LEU A 29 -3.40 2.84 -2.47
N ASP A 30 -4.59 2.34 -2.11
CA ASP A 30 -4.80 0.94 -1.73
C ASP A 30 -4.43 -0.02 -2.87
N ALA A 31 -4.84 0.31 -4.11
CA ALA A 31 -4.49 -0.47 -5.28
C ALA A 31 -2.97 -0.48 -5.53
N LEU A 32 -2.30 0.67 -5.39
CA LEU A 32 -0.85 0.78 -5.54
C LEU A 32 -0.10 -0.08 -4.51
N VAL A 33 -0.51 -0.02 -3.23
CA VAL A 33 0.11 -0.83 -2.17
C VAL A 33 -0.06 -2.34 -2.47
N LYS A 34 -1.25 -2.75 -2.90
CA LYS A 34 -1.51 -4.16 -3.29
C LYS A 34 -0.66 -4.59 -4.48
N GLU A 35 -0.41 -3.70 -5.45
CA GLU A 35 0.47 -3.99 -6.58
C GLU A 35 1.92 -4.18 -6.14
N ILE A 36 2.43 -3.32 -5.25
CA ILE A 36 3.78 -3.44 -4.67
C ILE A 36 3.92 -4.77 -3.94
N ILE A 37 2.96 -5.13 -3.08
CA ILE A 37 2.96 -6.42 -2.37
C ILE A 37 2.94 -7.60 -3.35
N ARG A 38 2.16 -7.52 -4.43
CA ARG A 38 2.12 -8.58 -5.46
C ARG A 38 3.48 -8.74 -6.13
N LYS A 39 4.15 -7.65 -6.51
CA LYS A 39 5.49 -7.68 -7.12
C LYS A 39 6.52 -8.25 -6.14
N ALA A 40 6.46 -7.83 -4.88
CA ALA A 40 7.33 -8.37 -3.84
C ALA A 40 7.13 -9.87 -3.63
N ASN A 41 5.89 -10.35 -3.65
CA ASN A 41 5.60 -11.78 -3.57
C ASN A 41 6.20 -12.58 -4.74
N VAL A 42 6.13 -12.02 -5.96
CA VAL A 42 6.75 -12.64 -7.15
C VAL A 42 8.26 -12.75 -6.96
N ARG A 43 8.96 -11.65 -6.65
CA ARG A 43 10.41 -11.65 -6.39
C ARG A 43 10.82 -12.59 -5.25
N THR A 44 10.02 -12.63 -4.19
CA THR A 44 10.25 -13.54 -3.06
C THR A 44 10.21 -15.00 -3.51
N SER A 45 9.20 -15.33 -4.34
CA SER A 45 9.01 -16.67 -4.91
C SER A 45 10.13 -17.05 -5.89
N GLU A 46 10.56 -16.11 -6.74
CA GLU A 46 11.70 -16.28 -7.66
C GLU A 46 13.00 -16.55 -6.91
N ASN A 47 13.16 -15.96 -5.73
CA ASN A 47 14.29 -16.21 -4.82
C ASN A 47 14.12 -17.46 -3.95
N GLY A 48 13.08 -18.27 -4.17
CA GLY A 48 12.82 -19.51 -3.42
C GLY A 48 12.45 -19.30 -1.95
N ARG A 49 12.11 -18.06 -1.54
CA ARG A 49 11.76 -17.72 -0.17
C ARG A 49 10.25 -17.73 0.03
N LYS A 50 9.81 -17.92 1.28
CA LYS A 50 8.41 -17.79 1.70
C LYS A 50 8.13 -16.53 2.52
N THR A 51 9.19 -15.82 2.92
CA THR A 51 9.11 -14.60 3.72
C THR A 51 9.47 -13.42 2.83
N ILE A 52 8.51 -12.51 2.65
CA ILE A 52 8.74 -11.23 1.97
C ILE A 52 9.62 -10.37 2.86
N THR A 53 10.69 -9.81 2.31
CA THR A 53 11.64 -8.94 3.00
C THR A 53 11.66 -7.55 2.35
N SER A 54 12.33 -6.61 2.99
CA SER A 54 12.52 -5.26 2.41
C SER A 54 13.25 -5.28 1.07
N TYR A 55 14.07 -6.28 0.79
CA TYR A 55 14.75 -6.47 -0.50
C TYR A 55 13.77 -6.78 -1.64
N ASP A 56 12.58 -7.30 -1.34
CA ASP A 56 11.59 -7.69 -2.33
C ASP A 56 10.68 -6.53 -2.77
N LEU A 57 10.60 -5.46 -1.99
CA LEU A 57 9.69 -4.32 -2.21
C LEU A 57 9.99 -3.52 -3.49
#